data_AF-A0A7S2QMR4-F1
#
_entry.id   AF-A0A7S2QMR4-F1
#
_cell.length_a   1.000
_cell.length_b   1.000
_cell.length_c   1.000
_cell.angle_alpha   90.00
_cell.angle_beta   90.00
_cell.angle_gamma   90.00
#
_symmetry.space_group_name_H-M   'P 1'
#
loop_
_entity.id
_entity.type
_entity.pdbx_description
1 polymer ?
#
loop_
_entity_poly.entity_id
_entity_poly.type
_entity_poly.pdbx_seq_one_letter_code
_entity_poly.pdbx_strand_id
1 'polypeptide(L)'
;LGHASAEAVLGAGRGDRAGLTDRPYDALLRSLDTWFARLRGTGGLVAQRLQGCEFRSWPMLSAYDPGSRYTWHVDNGQRTNGRVLTCVYYLNAGWARGDGGALRVL
;
A
#
# COMPACT_ATOMS: atom_id res chain seq x y z
N LEU A 1 -27.33 -35.12 4.70
CA LEU A 1 -26.03 -34.86 5.38
C LEU A 1 -25.52 -33.52 4.85
N GLY A 2 -25.81 -32.45 5.59
CA GLY A 2 -25.56 -31.08 5.15
C GLY A 2 -24.07 -30.75 5.17
N HIS A 3 -23.59 -30.14 4.08
CA HIS A 3 -22.30 -29.48 4.05
C HIS A 3 -22.35 -28.28 4.99
N ALA A 4 -21.71 -28.39 6.15
CA ALA A 4 -21.36 -27.23 6.94
C ALA A 4 -20.33 -26.42 6.12
N SER A 5 -20.77 -25.27 5.62
CA SER A 5 -19.87 -24.23 5.14
C SER A 5 -18.96 -23.85 6.29
N ALA A 6 -17.64 -23.96 6.09
CA ALA A 6 -16.69 -23.41 7.04
C ALA A 6 -16.94 -21.90 7.15
N GLU A 7 -17.49 -21.45 8.27
CA GLU A 7 -17.48 -20.03 8.63
C GLU A 7 -16.02 -19.59 8.68
N ALA A 8 -15.64 -18.75 7.72
CA ALA A 8 -14.37 -18.05 7.76
C ALA A 8 -14.35 -17.22 9.05
N VAL A 9 -13.52 -17.64 10.01
CA VAL A 9 -13.30 -16.90 11.26
C VAL A 9 -12.80 -15.51 10.89
N LEU A 10 -13.68 -14.52 10.99
CA LEU A 10 -13.34 -13.11 10.78
C LEU A 10 -12.26 -12.72 11.81
N GLY A 11 -11.04 -12.49 11.34
CA GLY A 11 -10.02 -11.78 12.13
C GLY A 11 -8.64 -12.42 12.29
N ALA A 12 -8.35 -13.58 11.70
CA ALA A 12 -7.04 -14.23 11.85
C ALA A 12 -6.05 -13.86 10.72
N GLY A 13 -5.33 -12.74 10.89
CA GLY A 13 -4.03 -12.52 10.23
C GLY A 13 -3.99 -11.83 8.86
N ARG A 14 -2.75 -11.52 8.43
CA ARG A 14 -2.39 -11.05 7.08
C ARG A 14 -2.83 -12.11 6.06
N GLY A 15 -4.04 -11.97 5.53
CA GLY A 15 -4.58 -12.77 4.43
C GLY A 15 -4.26 -12.17 3.06
N ASP A 16 -3.22 -11.34 2.98
CA ASP A 16 -2.76 -10.77 1.72
C ASP A 16 -1.77 -11.68 1.00
N ARG A 17 -1.98 -11.84 -0.30
CA ARG A 17 -0.98 -12.33 -1.23
C ARG A 17 -0.18 -11.12 -1.69
N ALA A 18 1.02 -10.95 -1.14
CA ALA A 18 1.95 -9.89 -1.52
C ALA A 18 3.13 -10.45 -2.31
N GLY A 19 3.51 -9.78 -3.39
CA GLY A 19 4.63 -10.18 -4.23
C GLY A 19 5.26 -9.03 -4.99
N LEU A 20 6.41 -9.32 -5.60
CA LEU A 20 6.95 -8.48 -6.66
C LEU A 20 6.16 -8.76 -7.94
N THR A 21 6.05 -7.74 -8.79
CA THR A 21 5.40 -7.90 -10.08
C THR A 21 6.43 -8.02 -11.20
N ASP A 22 6.16 -8.93 -12.12
CA ASP A 22 6.84 -9.13 -13.40
C ASP A 22 6.24 -8.29 -14.53
N ARG A 23 5.07 -7.68 -14.31
CA ARG A 23 4.38 -6.86 -15.30
C ARG A 23 4.97 -5.46 -15.39
N PRO A 24 5.12 -4.91 -16.61
CA PRO A 24 5.67 -3.57 -16.78
C PRO A 24 4.65 -2.51 -16.36
N TYR A 25 4.90 -1.86 -15.23
CA TYR A 25 4.19 -0.64 -14.80
C TYR A 25 5.02 0.62 -15.05
N ASP A 26 5.96 0.56 -15.98
CA ASP A 26 6.99 1.59 -16.15
C ASP A 26 6.42 2.99 -16.36
N ALA A 27 5.29 3.12 -17.07
CA ALA A 27 4.62 4.40 -17.25
C ALA A 27 4.09 4.97 -15.93
N LEU A 28 3.47 4.14 -15.08
CA LEU A 28 3.01 4.54 -13.75
C LEU A 28 4.20 4.89 -12.86
N LEU A 29 5.23 4.03 -12.85
CA LEU A 29 6.43 4.23 -12.03
C LEU A 29 7.16 5.53 -12.41
N ARG A 30 7.36 5.78 -13.70
CA ARG A 30 7.92 7.07 -14.19
C ARG A 30 7.06 8.27 -13.80
N SER A 31 5.75 8.11 -13.82
CA SER A 31 4.83 9.18 -13.40
C SER A 31 4.94 9.46 -11.90
N LEU A 32 5.06 8.42 -11.07
CA LEU A 32 5.30 8.56 -9.63
C LEU A 32 6.66 9.18 -9.35
N ASP A 33 7.71 8.77 -10.06
CA ASP A 33 9.06 9.34 -9.90
C ASP A 33 9.06 10.84 -10.30
N THR A 34 8.36 11.20 -11.37
CA THR A 34 8.19 12.60 -11.80
C THR A 34 7.40 13.42 -10.77
N TRP A 35 6.30 12.88 -10.26
CA TRP A 35 5.50 13.53 -9.23
C TRP A 35 6.31 13.73 -7.95
N PHE A 36 7.08 12.73 -7.54
CA PHE A 36 7.95 12.78 -6.38
C PHE A 36 9.05 13.85 -6.53
N ALA A 37 9.69 13.93 -7.70
CA ALA A 37 10.68 14.97 -8.00
C ALA A 37 10.07 16.37 -7.89
N ARG A 38 8.83 16.57 -8.36
CA ARG A 38 8.09 17.83 -8.20
C ARG A 38 7.78 18.13 -6.75
N LEU A 39 7.32 17.13 -5.98
CA LEU A 39 7.02 17.27 -4.55
C LEU A 39 8.26 17.65 -3.74
N ARG A 40 9.43 17.11 -4.10
CA ARG A 40 10.72 17.52 -3.51
C ARG A 40 11.09 18.97 -3.84
N GLY A 41 10.61 19.50 -4.98
CA GLY A 41 10.89 20.86 -5.44
C GLY A 41 9.94 21.93 -4.90
N THR A 42 8.85 21.58 -4.19
CA THR A 42 7.84 22.57 -3.76
C THR A 42 8.29 23.49 -2.62
N GLY A 43 9.44 23.20 -1.99
CA GLY A 43 9.82 23.85 -0.73
C GLY A 43 8.94 23.45 0.45
N GLY A 44 9.20 24.05 1.63
CA GLY A 44 8.47 23.78 2.86
C GLY A 44 8.79 22.44 3.54
N LEU A 45 8.01 22.11 4.57
CA LEU A 45 8.30 20.98 5.47
C LEU A 45 8.28 19.62 4.76
N VAL A 46 7.37 19.42 3.80
CA VAL A 46 7.29 18.16 3.04
C VAL A 46 8.55 17.98 2.20
N ALA A 47 8.95 19.00 1.43
CA ALA A 47 10.17 18.95 0.63
C ALA A 47 11.42 18.73 1.50
N GLN A 48 11.49 19.33 2.70
CA GLN A 48 12.57 19.10 3.66
C GLN A 48 12.63 17.65 4.16
N ARG A 49 11.49 17.03 4.45
CA ARG A 49 11.43 15.62 4.90
C ARG A 49 11.73 14.61 3.80
N LEU A 50 11.61 15.01 2.54
CA LEU A 50 11.95 14.18 1.38
C LEU A 50 13.39 14.41 0.89
N GLN A 51 14.17 15.29 1.53
CA GLN A 51 15.59 15.45 1.23
C GLN A 51 16.32 14.12 1.44
N GLY A 52 17.20 13.75 0.50
CA GLY A 52 17.96 12.49 0.54
C GLY A 52 17.17 11.23 0.19
N CYS A 53 15.87 11.31 -0.10
CA CYS A 53 15.12 10.19 -0.67
C CYS A 53 15.36 10.13 -2.18
N GLU A 54 16.33 9.30 -2.57
CA GLU A 54 16.84 9.20 -3.95
C GLU A 54 16.27 8.02 -4.72
N PHE A 55 15.76 7.02 -4.00
CA PHE A 55 15.20 5.80 -4.58
C PHE A 55 13.93 5.39 -3.84
N ARG A 56 13.15 4.56 -4.52
CA ARG A 56 12.01 3.84 -3.94
C ARG A 56 12.31 2.35 -3.91
N SER A 57 11.59 1.62 -3.05
CA SER A 57 11.61 0.16 -3.11
C SER A 57 10.98 -0.36 -4.42
N TRP A 58 11.18 -1.65 -4.70
CA TRP A 58 10.36 -2.34 -5.67
C TRP A 58 8.87 -2.26 -5.27
N PRO A 59 7.95 -2.14 -6.23
CA PRO A 59 6.53 -2.07 -5.95
C PRO A 59 6.03 -3.39 -5.38
N MET A 60 5.21 -3.30 -4.33
CA MET A 60 4.53 -4.45 -3.74
C MET A 60 3.15 -4.58 -4.37
N LEU A 61 2.92 -5.66 -5.12
CA LEU A 61 1.58 -6.03 -5.57
C LEU A 61 0.91 -6.84 -4.47
N SER A 62 -0.21 -6.36 -3.95
CA SER A 62 -0.98 -7.03 -2.89
C SER A 62 -2.41 -7.29 -3.33
N ALA A 63 -2.90 -8.48 -3.01
CA ALA A 63 -4.29 -8.88 -3.18
C ALA A 63 -4.82 -9.43 -1.85
N TYR A 64 -5.99 -8.97 -1.43
CA TYR A 64 -6.61 -9.34 -0.15
C TYR A 64 -7.82 -10.22 -0.40
N ASP A 65 -7.83 -11.41 0.18
CA ASP A 65 -9.00 -12.28 0.12
C ASP A 65 -10.12 -11.75 1.04
N PRO A 66 -11.40 -12.06 0.79
CA PRO A 66 -12.51 -11.58 1.61
C PRO A 66 -12.32 -11.86 3.11
N GLY A 67 -12.55 -10.84 3.94
CA GLY A 67 -12.34 -10.91 5.39
C GLY A 67 -10.91 -10.62 5.87
N SER A 68 -9.94 -10.53 4.95
CA SER A 68 -8.55 -10.18 5.27
C SER A 68 -8.40 -8.71 5.67
N ARG A 69 -7.44 -8.42 6.56
CA ARG A 69 -7.15 -7.06 7.00
C ARG A 69 -5.71 -6.89 7.49
N TYR A 70 -5.26 -5.64 7.50
CA TYR A 70 -4.13 -5.22 8.34
C TYR A 70 -4.61 -4.65 9.66
N THR A 71 -3.92 -4.99 10.74
CA THR A 71 -4.05 -4.26 12.00
C THR A 71 -3.40 -2.88 11.88
N TRP A 72 -3.74 -1.98 12.80
CA TRP A 72 -3.10 -0.68 12.87
C TRP A 72 -1.58 -0.84 13.02
N HIS A 73 -0.82 -0.13 12.19
CA HIS A 73 0.64 -0.17 12.20
C HIS A 73 1.23 1.10 11.59
N VAL A 74 2.54 1.27 11.79
CA VAL A 74 3.34 2.32 11.17
C VAL A 74 4.37 1.65 10.28
N ASP A 75 4.40 2.00 8.99
CA ASP A 75 5.33 1.41 8.02
C ASP A 75 6.79 1.51 8.48
N ASN A 76 7.20 2.65 9.03
CA ASN A 76 8.55 2.82 9.56
C ASN A 76 8.55 3.15 11.06
N GLY A 77 7.88 2.30 11.85
CA GLY A 77 7.70 2.54 13.29
C GLY A 77 9.01 2.75 14.07
N GLN A 78 10.06 1.98 13.74
CA GLN A 78 11.37 2.09 14.38
C GLN A 78 12.33 3.07 13.68
N ARG A 79 11.91 3.68 12.57
CA ARG A 79 12.73 4.61 11.76
C ARG A 79 14.06 4.04 11.24
N THR A 80 14.19 2.72 11.17
CA THR A 80 15.45 2.04 10.82
C THR A 80 15.51 1.52 9.39
N ASN A 81 14.39 1.50 8.66
CA ASN A 81 14.32 0.90 7.32
C ASN A 81 14.39 1.91 6.16
N GLY A 82 14.61 3.20 6.46
CA GLY A 82 14.75 4.26 5.44
C GLY A 82 13.45 4.69 4.74
N ARG A 83 12.30 4.06 5.01
CA ARG A 83 11.03 4.49 4.39
C ARG A 83 10.59 5.84 4.94
N VAL A 84 10.42 6.82 4.04
CA VAL A 84 9.98 8.19 4.37
C VAL A 84 8.63 8.56 3.75
N LEU A 85 8.23 7.88 2.67
CA LEU A 85 6.99 8.10 1.96
C LEU A 85 6.40 6.74 1.54
N THR A 86 5.14 6.51 1.84
CA THR A 86 4.37 5.36 1.34
C THR A 86 3.41 5.84 0.27
N CYS A 87 3.52 5.28 -0.94
CA CYS A 87 2.60 5.50 -2.05
C CYS A 87 1.80 4.22 -2.29
N VAL A 88 0.47 4.32 -2.34
CA VAL A 88 -0.44 3.21 -2.60
C VAL A 88 -1.31 3.55 -3.81
N TYR A 89 -1.44 2.62 -4.76
CA TYR A 89 -2.31 2.74 -5.93
C TYR A 89 -3.31 1.58 -5.92
N TYR A 90 -4.61 1.91 -5.89
CA TYR A 90 -5.69 0.91 -5.83
C TYR A 90 -6.16 0.53 -7.24
N LEU A 91 -6.38 -0.77 -7.44
CA LEU A 91 -6.88 -1.35 -8.70
C LEU A 91 -8.33 -1.85 -8.61
N ASN A 92 -9.04 -1.50 -7.53
CA ASN A 92 -10.39 -1.99 -7.24
C ASN A 92 -11.43 -1.19 -8.05
N ALA A 93 -11.63 -1.54 -9.32
CA ALA A 93 -12.62 -0.91 -10.18
C ALA A 93 -14.05 -1.12 -9.62
N GLY A 94 -14.84 -0.06 -9.58
CA GLY A 94 -16.22 -0.11 -9.08
C GLY A 94 -16.36 -0.24 -7.55
N TRP A 95 -15.26 -0.13 -6.79
CA TRP A 95 -15.31 -0.20 -5.34
C TRP A 95 -16.25 0.87 -4.74
N ALA A 96 -17.08 0.44 -3.81
CA ALA A 96 -17.97 1.26 -3.01
C ALA A 96 -17.71 1.07 -1.51
N ARG A 97 -18.15 2.05 -0.71
CA ARG A 97 -17.92 2.06 0.75
C ARG A 97 -18.44 0.79 1.46
N GLY A 98 -19.50 0.18 0.94
CA GLY A 98 -20.10 -1.05 1.49
C GLY A 98 -19.23 -2.30 1.31
N ASP A 99 -18.28 -2.29 0.36
CA ASP A 99 -17.44 -3.45 0.04
C ASP A 99 -16.35 -3.71 1.10
N GLY A 100 -16.16 -2.78 2.03
CA GLY A 100 -15.10 -2.85 3.04
C GLY A 100 -13.72 -2.55 2.45
N GLY A 101 -12.65 -3.06 3.07
CA GLY A 101 -11.27 -2.90 2.57
C GLY A 101 -10.72 -1.46 2.58
N ALA A 102 -11.42 -0.50 3.19
CA ALA A 102 -10.99 0.88 3.23
C ALA A 102 -9.72 1.07 4.08
N LEU A 103 -8.77 1.87 3.58
CA LEU A 103 -7.64 2.35 4.36
C LEU A 103 -8.13 3.43 5.33
N ARG A 104 -7.87 3.22 6.62
CA ARG A 104 -8.04 4.24 7.66
C ARG A 104 -6.68 4.79 8.05
N VAL A 105 -6.46 6.07 7.82
CA VAL A 105 -5.30 6.82 8.32
C VAL A 105 -5.72 7.52 9.62
N LEU A 106 -4.87 7.48 10.63
CA LEU A 106 -5.07 8.12 11.94
C LEU A 106 -4.14 9.33 12.09
#